data_AF-A0AAF0ZJ37-F1
#
_entry.id   AF-A0AAF0ZJ37-F1
#
_cell.length_a   1.000
_cell.length_b   1.000
_cell.length_c   1.000
_cell.angle_alpha   90.00
_cell.angle_beta   90.00
_cell.angle_gamma   90.00
#
_symmetry.space_group_name_H-M   'P 1'
#
loop_
_entity.id
_entity.type
_entity.pdbx_description
1 polymer ?
#
loop_
_entity_poly.entity_id
_entity_poly.type
_entity_poly.pdbx_seq_one_letter_code
_entity_poly.pdbx_strand_id
1 'polypeptide(L)'
;MSRERAKRATLPPAQENIEKLEKVVKQGNYYGAQQMFKSISARYVSAERYSEALDILKCGACLQLENGQVTCGSELALLFVETLVKGKVSYNEETLDHVRKIYEKFPRPLVPQNLDLTDDDDDDMQKLSEAIAAAKTRVECCSSFLKASIKLDALPLSSLHIFSMFVSFVNS
;
A
#
# COMPACT_ATOMS: atom_id res chain seq x y z
N MET A 1 -31.00 -27.20 11.39
CA MET A 1 -30.87 -26.76 9.97
C MET A 1 -29.48 -26.16 9.78
N SER A 2 -28.47 -27.03 9.56
CA SER A 2 -27.10 -26.60 9.33
C SER A 2 -27.04 -25.99 7.93
N ARG A 3 -26.90 -24.67 7.82
CA ARG A 3 -26.60 -24.03 6.53
C ARG A 3 -25.22 -24.50 6.13
N GLU A 4 -25.20 -25.57 5.35
CA GLU A 4 -24.11 -26.03 4.52
C GLU A 4 -23.39 -24.80 3.98
N ARG A 5 -22.22 -24.50 4.60
CA ARG A 5 -21.39 -23.33 4.37
C ARG A 5 -21.24 -23.21 2.86
N ALA A 6 -21.98 -22.26 2.30
CA ALA A 6 -22.23 -22.12 0.87
C ALA A 6 -20.95 -22.47 0.11
N LYS A 7 -21.03 -23.55 -0.69
CA LYS A 7 -20.00 -24.07 -1.59
C LYS A 7 -18.91 -23.03 -1.77
N ARG A 8 -17.73 -23.25 -1.15
CA ARG A 8 -16.53 -22.41 -1.34
C ARG A 8 -16.51 -22.04 -2.81
N ALA A 9 -16.92 -20.82 -3.16
CA ALA A 9 -17.01 -20.43 -4.55
C ALA A 9 -15.62 -20.72 -5.11
N THR A 10 -15.54 -21.47 -6.20
CA THR A 10 -14.24 -21.82 -6.81
C THR A 10 -13.62 -20.52 -7.28
N LEU A 11 -12.94 -19.81 -6.38
CA LEU A 11 -12.25 -18.57 -6.70
C LEU A 11 -11.06 -18.98 -7.57
N PRO A 12 -10.81 -18.26 -8.68
CA PRO A 12 -9.68 -18.54 -9.53
C PRO A 12 -8.36 -18.39 -8.75
N PRO A 13 -7.22 -18.78 -9.32
CA PRO A 13 -5.92 -18.46 -8.74
C PRO A 13 -5.76 -16.93 -8.59
N ALA A 14 -5.11 -16.48 -7.52
CA ALA A 14 -4.81 -15.05 -7.32
C ALA A 14 -4.15 -14.40 -8.55
N GLN A 15 -3.23 -15.12 -9.18
CA GLN A 15 -2.48 -14.67 -10.35
C GLN A 15 -3.38 -14.23 -11.52
N GLU A 16 -4.47 -14.96 -11.78
CA GLU A 16 -5.40 -14.61 -12.87
C GLU A 16 -6.10 -13.26 -12.61
N ASN A 17 -6.45 -12.99 -11.34
CA ASN A 17 -7.03 -11.70 -10.97
C ASN A 17 -5.97 -10.59 -11.01
N ILE A 18 -4.74 -10.87 -10.55
CA ILE A 18 -3.63 -9.93 -10.59
C ILE A 18 -3.37 -9.45 -12.03
N GLU A 19 -3.26 -10.37 -12.99
CA GLU A 19 -3.03 -10.03 -14.40
C GLU A 19 -4.16 -9.18 -15.01
N LYS A 20 -5.41 -9.43 -14.60
CA LYS A 20 -6.55 -8.61 -15.02
C LYS A 20 -6.45 -7.20 -14.44
N LEU A 21 -6.14 -7.08 -13.16
CA LEU A 21 -6.04 -5.80 -12.46
C LEU A 21 -4.86 -4.96 -12.96
N GLU A 22 -3.73 -5.59 -13.26
CA GLU A 22 -2.59 -4.95 -13.91
C GLU A 22 -2.98 -4.28 -15.23
N LYS A 23 -3.80 -4.94 -16.04
CA LYS A 23 -4.30 -4.35 -17.30
C LYS A 23 -5.16 -3.12 -17.05
N VAL A 24 -6.01 -3.13 -16.02
CA VAL A 24 -6.83 -1.96 -15.65
C VAL A 24 -5.96 -0.79 -15.20
N VAL A 25 -4.93 -1.06 -14.39
CA VAL A 25 -3.95 -0.04 -13.97
C VAL A 25 -3.23 0.53 -15.20
N LYS A 26 -2.76 -0.32 -16.12
CA LYS A 26 -2.11 0.11 -17.38
C LYS A 26 -3.00 0.95 -18.30
N GLN A 27 -4.32 0.84 -18.16
CA GLN A 27 -5.30 1.68 -18.87
C GLN A 27 -5.52 3.05 -18.18
N GLY A 28 -4.82 3.33 -17.07
CA GLY A 28 -4.94 4.58 -16.32
C GLY A 28 -6.16 4.64 -15.39
N ASN A 29 -6.96 3.58 -15.30
CA ASN A 29 -8.12 3.53 -14.41
C ASN A 29 -7.71 3.14 -12.98
N TYR A 30 -6.93 4.00 -12.33
CA TYR A 30 -6.33 3.73 -11.02
C TYR A 30 -7.36 3.55 -9.91
N TYR A 31 -8.34 4.45 -9.84
CA TYR A 31 -9.39 4.37 -8.82
C TYR A 31 -10.28 3.15 -9.02
N GLY A 32 -10.68 2.84 -10.26
CA GLY A 32 -11.44 1.63 -10.58
C GLY A 32 -10.66 0.36 -10.25
N ALA A 33 -9.37 0.31 -10.60
CA ALA A 33 -8.48 -0.79 -10.23
C ALA A 33 -8.42 -0.96 -8.71
N GLN A 34 -8.30 0.13 -7.95
CA GLN A 34 -8.28 0.10 -6.49
C GLN A 34 -9.55 -0.56 -5.91
N GLN A 35 -10.73 -0.13 -6.37
CA GLN A 35 -11.99 -0.72 -5.89
C GLN A 35 -12.08 -2.22 -6.23
N MET A 36 -11.56 -2.62 -7.39
CA MET A 36 -11.49 -4.03 -7.76
C MET A 36 -10.51 -4.82 -6.88
N PHE A 37 -9.30 -4.30 -6.59
CA PHE A 37 -8.37 -4.91 -5.63
C PHE A 37 -9.01 -5.14 -4.26
N LYS A 38 -9.73 -4.13 -3.74
CA LYS A 38 -10.46 -4.23 -2.46
C LYS A 38 -11.54 -5.30 -2.50
N SER A 39 -12.38 -5.28 -3.54
CA SER A 39 -13.50 -6.22 -3.68
C SER A 39 -13.01 -7.67 -3.83
N ILE A 40 -12.01 -7.89 -4.69
CA ILE A 40 -11.47 -9.22 -4.95
C ILE A 40 -10.78 -9.77 -3.70
N SER A 41 -9.86 -9.03 -3.09
CA SER A 41 -9.16 -9.48 -1.88
C SER A 41 -10.15 -9.83 -0.74
N ALA A 42 -11.20 -9.03 -0.53
CA ALA A 42 -12.26 -9.32 0.44
C ALA A 42 -12.96 -10.67 0.21
N ARG A 43 -13.13 -11.09 -1.06
CA ARG A 43 -13.68 -12.42 -1.39
C ARG A 43 -12.73 -13.55 -0.99
N TYR A 44 -11.42 -13.39 -1.22
CA TYR A 44 -10.43 -14.39 -0.79
C TYR A 44 -10.33 -14.47 0.74
N VAL A 45 -10.32 -13.32 1.42
CA VAL A 45 -10.39 -13.25 2.89
C VAL A 45 -11.63 -13.96 3.43
N SER A 46 -12.81 -13.75 2.81
CA SER A 46 -14.06 -14.40 3.22
C SER A 46 -14.03 -15.92 3.00
N ALA A 47 -13.21 -16.38 2.05
CA ALA A 47 -12.96 -17.79 1.79
C ALA A 47 -11.79 -18.36 2.63
N GLU A 48 -11.25 -17.59 3.59
CA GLU A 48 -10.07 -17.94 4.41
C GLU A 48 -8.79 -18.21 3.60
N ARG A 49 -8.74 -17.75 2.34
CA ARG A 49 -7.57 -17.84 1.44
C ARG A 49 -6.66 -16.63 1.63
N TYR A 50 -6.10 -16.49 2.83
CA TYR A 50 -5.36 -15.28 3.25
C TYR A 50 -4.09 -15.02 2.44
N SER A 51 -3.28 -16.06 2.16
CA SER A 51 -2.05 -15.91 1.36
C SER A 51 -2.33 -15.27 0.01
N GLU A 52 -3.36 -15.74 -0.69
CA GLU A 52 -3.75 -15.19 -1.99
C GLU A 52 -4.34 -13.79 -1.90
N ALA A 53 -5.09 -13.48 -0.84
CA ALA A 53 -5.55 -12.12 -0.59
C ALA A 53 -4.36 -11.16 -0.36
N LEU A 54 -3.33 -11.60 0.36
CA LEU A 54 -2.11 -10.85 0.61
C LEU A 54 -1.32 -10.60 -0.68
N ASP A 55 -1.21 -11.59 -1.57
CA ASP A 55 -0.57 -11.42 -2.87
C ASP A 55 -1.27 -10.37 -3.73
N ILE A 56 -2.61 -10.42 -3.77
CA ILE A 56 -3.44 -9.45 -4.50
C ILE A 56 -3.25 -8.04 -3.94
N LEU A 57 -3.28 -7.89 -2.61
CA LEU A 57 -3.14 -6.59 -1.94
C LEU A 57 -1.73 -6.01 -2.09
N LYS A 58 -0.69 -6.83 -1.93
CA LYS A 58 0.71 -6.44 -2.14
C LYS A 58 0.93 -5.98 -3.57
N CYS A 59 0.47 -6.76 -4.55
CA CYS A 59 0.56 -6.38 -5.97
C CYS A 59 -0.14 -5.05 -6.24
N GLY A 60 -1.39 -4.89 -5.77
CA GLY A 60 -2.14 -3.65 -5.96
C GLY A 60 -1.50 -2.44 -5.28
N ALA A 61 -0.97 -2.60 -4.07
CA ALA A 61 -0.24 -1.54 -3.39
C ALA A 61 1.00 -1.11 -4.19
N CYS A 62 1.84 -2.05 -4.61
CA CYS A 62 3.03 -1.75 -5.42
C CYS A 62 2.68 -1.03 -6.73
N LEU A 63 1.71 -1.56 -7.49
CA LEU A 63 1.32 -0.98 -8.78
C LEU A 63 0.80 0.46 -8.64
N GLN A 64 -0.04 0.72 -7.64
CA GLN A 64 -0.58 2.07 -7.43
C GLN A 64 0.53 3.05 -7.02
N LEU A 65 1.41 2.64 -6.09
CA LEU A 65 2.53 3.46 -5.63
C LEU A 65 3.52 3.78 -6.77
N GLU A 66 3.84 2.79 -7.62
CA GLU A 66 4.70 2.95 -8.80
C GLU A 66 4.13 3.95 -9.82
N ASN A 67 2.80 4.07 -9.91
CA ASN A 67 2.11 5.01 -10.78
C ASN A 67 1.80 6.35 -10.09
N GLY A 68 2.42 6.63 -8.95
CA GLY A 68 2.24 7.88 -8.20
C GLY A 68 0.89 8.02 -7.49
N GLN A 69 0.08 6.95 -7.46
CA GLN A 69 -1.23 6.92 -6.82
C GLN A 69 -1.07 6.61 -5.32
N VAL A 70 -0.42 7.52 -4.61
CA VAL A 70 0.03 7.37 -3.21
C VAL A 70 -1.13 6.99 -2.29
N THR A 71 -2.24 7.72 -2.35
CA THR A 71 -3.41 7.47 -1.51
C THR A 71 -4.01 6.09 -1.78
N CYS A 72 -4.17 5.73 -3.06
CA CYS A 72 -4.75 4.45 -3.45
C CYS A 72 -3.86 3.27 -3.02
N GLY A 73 -2.55 3.38 -3.25
CA GLY A 73 -1.57 2.37 -2.89
C GLY A 73 -1.43 2.21 -1.39
N SER A 74 -1.43 3.32 -0.64
CA SER A 74 -1.38 3.30 0.82
C SER A 74 -2.62 2.64 1.44
N GLU A 75 -3.81 2.85 0.88
CA GLU A 75 -5.02 2.21 1.38
C GLU A 75 -4.97 0.68 1.19
N LEU A 76 -4.48 0.22 0.04
CA LEU A 76 -4.26 -1.21 -0.21
C LEU A 76 -3.16 -1.80 0.71
N ALA A 77 -2.11 -1.02 0.99
CA ALA A 77 -1.06 -1.41 1.92
C ALA A 77 -1.58 -1.53 3.37
N LEU A 78 -2.49 -0.65 3.80
CA LEU A 78 -3.16 -0.78 5.11
C LEU A 78 -4.05 -2.02 5.17
N LEU A 79 -4.83 -2.30 4.12
CA LEU A 79 -5.63 -3.51 4.01
C LEU A 79 -4.79 -4.78 4.03
N PHE A 80 -3.58 -4.75 3.47
CA PHE A 80 -2.60 -5.84 3.56
C PHE A 80 -2.24 -6.13 5.03
N VAL A 81 -1.92 -5.09 5.81
CA VAL A 81 -1.61 -5.21 7.24
C VAL A 81 -2.83 -5.74 8.02
N GLU A 82 -4.03 -5.22 7.77
CA GLU A 82 -5.26 -5.72 8.39
C GLU A 82 -5.52 -7.20 8.06
N THR A 83 -5.21 -7.61 6.84
CA THR A 83 -5.35 -9.00 6.39
C THR A 83 -4.36 -9.93 7.09
N LEU A 84 -3.13 -9.48 7.35
CA LEU A 84 -2.16 -10.22 8.16
C LEU A 84 -2.70 -10.48 9.58
N VAL A 85 -3.27 -9.45 10.23
CA VAL A 85 -3.90 -9.59 11.56
C VAL A 85 -5.03 -10.59 11.51
N LYS A 86 -5.93 -10.46 10.54
CA LYS A 86 -7.13 -11.30 10.41
C LYS A 86 -6.78 -12.76 10.11
N GLY A 87 -5.76 -12.99 9.29
CA GLY A 87 -5.24 -14.31 8.96
C GLY A 87 -4.39 -14.93 10.07
N LYS A 88 -4.11 -14.21 11.16
CA LYS A 88 -3.17 -14.61 12.23
C LYS A 88 -1.81 -15.05 11.67
N VAL A 89 -1.36 -14.36 10.62
CA VAL A 89 -0.08 -14.67 9.97
C VAL A 89 1.05 -14.27 10.92
N SER A 90 1.97 -15.19 11.19
CA SER A 90 3.11 -14.92 12.06
C SER A 90 4.02 -13.87 11.43
N TYR A 91 4.42 -12.87 12.21
CA TYR A 91 5.35 -11.85 11.77
C TYR A 91 6.76 -12.46 11.65
N ASN A 92 7.11 -12.89 10.44
CA ASN A 92 8.37 -13.54 10.09
C ASN A 92 9.13 -12.74 9.02
N GLU A 93 10.29 -13.23 8.62
CA GLU A 93 11.14 -12.58 7.60
C GLU A 93 10.42 -12.39 6.25
N GLU A 94 9.57 -13.33 5.86
CA GLU A 94 8.75 -13.23 4.64
C GLU A 94 7.73 -12.09 4.72
N THR A 95 7.06 -11.95 5.87
CA THR A 95 6.10 -10.85 6.10
C THR A 95 6.82 -9.50 6.11
N LEU A 96 8.02 -9.44 6.71
CA LEU A 96 8.89 -8.27 6.68
C LEU A 96 9.34 -7.92 5.26
N ASP A 97 9.72 -8.90 4.45
CA ASP A 97 10.09 -8.70 3.05
C ASP A 97 8.92 -8.14 2.24
N HIS A 98 7.69 -8.58 2.51
CA HIS A 98 6.49 -8.02 1.89
C HIS A 98 6.26 -6.55 2.28
N VAL A 99 6.38 -6.23 3.57
CA VAL A 99 6.28 -4.84 4.05
C VAL A 99 7.38 -3.97 3.44
N ARG A 100 8.61 -4.48 3.36
CA ARG A 100 9.74 -3.80 2.72
C ARG A 100 9.50 -3.53 1.25
N LYS A 101 9.03 -4.52 0.49
CA LYS A 101 8.72 -4.38 -0.93
C LYS A 101 7.67 -3.30 -1.19
N ILE A 102 6.63 -3.23 -0.36
CA ILE A 102 5.61 -2.17 -0.48
C ILE A 102 6.22 -0.80 -0.13
N TYR A 103 6.98 -0.73 0.97
CA TYR A 103 7.67 0.49 1.40
C TYR A 103 8.57 1.08 0.32
N GLU A 104 9.37 0.24 -0.35
CA GLU A 104 10.29 0.66 -1.41
C GLU A 104 9.58 1.29 -2.61
N LYS A 105 8.27 1.06 -2.78
CA LYS A 105 7.48 1.68 -3.84
C LYS A 105 6.90 3.03 -3.46
N PHE A 106 6.90 3.42 -2.18
CA PHE A 106 6.43 4.75 -1.82
C PHE A 106 7.32 5.81 -2.50
N PRO A 107 6.72 6.76 -3.25
CA PRO A 107 7.48 7.82 -3.88
C PRO A 107 8.21 8.63 -2.81
N ARG A 108 9.53 8.79 -2.98
CA ARG A 108 10.32 9.59 -2.05
C ARG A 108 9.85 11.05 -2.07
N PRO A 109 9.82 11.73 -0.92
CA PRO A 109 9.52 13.14 -0.87
C PRO A 109 10.64 13.93 -1.57
N LEU A 110 10.40 14.36 -2.81
CA LEU A 110 11.23 15.40 -3.41
C LEU A 110 10.87 16.71 -2.71
N VAL A 111 11.77 17.20 -1.87
CA VAL A 111 11.72 18.58 -1.35
C VAL A 111 12.28 19.49 -2.43
N PRO A 112 11.54 20.50 -2.94
CA PRO A 112 12.10 21.48 -3.85
C PRO A 112 13.21 22.24 -3.12
N GLN A 113 14.48 22.01 -3.48
CA GLN A 113 15.62 22.54 -2.71
C GLN A 113 16.09 23.94 -3.12
N ASN A 114 15.64 24.51 -4.24
CA ASN A 114 15.95 25.90 -4.59
C ASN A 114 14.90 26.40 -5.60
N LEU A 115 14.03 27.31 -5.17
CA LEU A 115 13.26 28.15 -6.10
C LEU A 115 13.75 29.58 -5.83
N ASP A 116 14.50 30.14 -6.78
CA ASP A 116 14.86 31.56 -6.75
C ASP A 116 13.55 32.34 -6.72
N LEU A 117 13.27 32.97 -5.58
CA LEU A 117 12.11 33.83 -5.37
C LEU A 117 12.37 35.14 -6.13
N THR A 118 12.13 35.14 -7.43
CA THR A 118 11.97 36.39 -8.18
C THR A 118 10.53 36.85 -8.05
N ASP A 119 10.35 38.13 -7.72
CA ASP A 119 9.13 38.77 -7.19
C ASP A 119 7.93 38.89 -8.18
N ASP A 120 7.78 37.99 -9.16
CA ASP A 120 6.71 38.04 -10.14
C ASP A 120 6.37 36.62 -10.62
N ASP A 121 5.37 35.96 -10.00
CA ASP A 121 4.49 34.93 -10.60
C ASP A 121 3.68 34.17 -9.51
N ASP A 122 2.40 34.51 -9.32
CA ASP A 122 1.45 33.78 -8.46
C ASP A 122 1.38 32.25 -8.77
N ASP A 123 1.73 31.87 -10.00
CA ASP A 123 1.78 30.48 -10.49
C ASP A 123 2.86 29.65 -9.75
N ASP A 124 3.98 30.25 -9.36
CA ASP A 124 5.06 29.54 -8.69
C ASP A 124 4.77 29.29 -7.21
N MET A 125 4.04 30.20 -6.55
CA MET A 125 3.55 29.99 -5.19
C MET A 125 2.49 28.86 -5.14
N GLN A 126 1.62 28.80 -6.15
CA GLN A 126 0.63 27.74 -6.28
C GLN A 126 1.28 26.37 -6.49
N LYS A 127 2.25 26.25 -7.42
CA LYS A 127 3.00 24.99 -7.63
C LYS A 127 3.75 24.54 -6.39
N LEU A 128 4.35 25.48 -5.64
CA LEU A 128 5.04 25.16 -4.40
C LEU A 128 4.07 24.62 -3.34
N SER A 129 2.91 25.26 -3.19
CA SER A 129 1.84 24.81 -2.29
C SER A 129 1.38 23.38 -2.63
N GLU A 130 1.17 23.10 -3.92
CA GLU A 130 0.79 21.76 -4.41
C GLU A 130 1.88 20.72 -4.16
N ALA A 131 3.16 21.06 -4.40
CA ALA A 131 4.29 20.19 -4.13
C ALA A 131 4.43 19.86 -2.63
N ILE A 132 4.24 20.86 -1.76
CA ILE A 132 4.23 20.68 -0.30
C ILE A 132 3.06 19.79 0.12
N ALA A 133 1.85 20.03 -0.41
CA ALA A 133 0.69 19.19 -0.13
C ALA A 133 0.91 17.73 -0.55
N ALA A 134 1.45 17.49 -1.74
CA ALA A 134 1.79 16.16 -2.23
C ALA A 134 2.92 15.50 -1.40
N ALA A 135 3.92 16.25 -0.95
CA ALA A 135 4.94 15.77 -0.02
C ALA A 135 4.32 15.35 1.32
N LYS A 136 3.44 16.18 1.88
CA LYS A 136 2.73 15.89 3.13
C LYS A 136 1.89 14.62 3.01
N THR A 137 1.09 14.47 1.95
CA THR A 137 0.30 13.24 1.71
C THR A 137 1.20 12.00 1.63
N ARG A 138 2.34 12.07 0.93
CA ARG A 138 3.32 10.96 0.88
C ARG A 138 3.80 10.55 2.26
N VAL A 139 4.18 11.53 3.08
CA VAL A 139 4.66 11.29 4.45
C VAL A 139 3.57 10.69 5.32
N GLU A 140 2.35 11.22 5.28
CA GLU A 140 1.23 10.74 6.08
C GLU A 140 0.84 9.30 5.71
N CYS A 141 0.73 9.00 4.42
CA CYS A 141 0.42 7.67 3.92
C CYS A 141 1.50 6.64 4.31
N CYS A 142 2.77 6.94 4.07
CA CYS A 142 3.87 6.03 4.42
C CYS A 142 3.98 5.84 5.94
N SER A 143 3.88 6.92 6.73
CA SER A 143 3.90 6.87 8.19
C SER A 143 2.79 5.98 8.75
N SER A 144 1.57 6.12 8.21
CA SER A 144 0.41 5.34 8.64
C SER A 144 0.60 3.85 8.37
N PHE A 145 1.09 3.50 7.18
CA PHE A 145 1.41 2.12 6.82
C PHE A 145 2.48 1.50 7.72
N LEU A 146 3.59 2.21 7.95
CA LEU A 146 4.68 1.71 8.80
C LEU A 146 4.23 1.58 10.26
N LYS A 147 3.48 2.54 10.79
CA LYS A 147 2.91 2.46 12.15
C LYS A 147 1.98 1.27 12.31
N ALA A 148 1.13 1.00 11.32
CA ALA A 148 0.25 -0.17 11.33
C ALA A 148 1.07 -1.48 11.31
N SER A 149 2.14 -1.51 10.52
CA SER A 149 3.05 -2.67 10.43
C SER A 149 3.80 -2.94 11.74
N ILE A 150 4.27 -1.89 12.44
CA ILE A 150 4.94 -2.01 13.75
C ILE A 150 3.97 -2.56 14.81
N LYS A 151 2.71 -2.12 14.82
CA LYS A 151 1.71 -2.60 15.81
C LYS A 151 1.41 -4.09 15.68
N LEU A 152 1.68 -4.69 14.52
CA LEU A 152 1.49 -6.11 14.26
C LEU A 152 2.60 -6.96 14.88
N ASP A 153 3.75 -6.33 15.14
CA ASP A 153 4.93 -7.00 15.62
C ASP A 153 4.92 -7.11 17.15
N ALA A 154 4.96 -8.34 17.65
CA ALA A 154 5.08 -8.64 19.07
C ALA A 154 6.54 -8.79 19.53
N LEU A 155 7.52 -8.68 18.60
CA LEU A 155 8.93 -8.93 18.85
C LEU A 155 9.79 -7.66 18.68
N PRO A 156 10.69 -7.35 19.64
CA PRO A 156 11.42 -6.09 19.65
C PRO A 156 12.49 -5.93 18.56
N LEU A 157 13.01 -7.02 17.97
CA LEU A 157 14.09 -6.97 16.98
C LEU A 157 13.62 -6.52 15.58
N SER A 158 12.47 -7.02 15.13
CA SER A 158 11.89 -6.70 13.83
C SER A 158 11.29 -5.29 13.79
N SER A 159 10.80 -4.81 14.93
CA SER A 159 10.37 -3.43 15.12
C SER A 159 11.51 -2.42 14.91
N LEU A 160 12.77 -2.80 15.19
CA LEU A 160 13.94 -1.97 14.94
C LEU A 160 14.17 -1.72 13.43
N HIS A 161 13.91 -2.73 12.59
CA HIS A 161 14.04 -2.61 11.13
C HIS A 161 12.98 -1.68 10.54
N ILE A 162 11.72 -1.83 10.94
CA ILE A 162 10.63 -0.97 10.45
C ILE A 162 10.83 0.46 10.95
N PHE A 163 11.29 0.62 12.21
CA PHE A 163 11.66 1.92 12.74
C PHE A 163 12.81 2.55 11.95
N SER A 164 13.84 1.79 11.59
CA SER A 164 14.90 2.26 10.71
C SER A 164 14.37 2.70 9.35
N MET A 165 13.42 1.97 8.75
CA MET A 165 12.79 2.36 7.48
C MET A 165 12.00 3.67 7.62
N PHE A 166 11.29 3.86 8.74
CA PHE A 166 10.60 5.10 9.04
C PHE A 166 11.58 6.27 9.16
N VAL A 167 12.68 6.10 9.91
CA VAL A 167 13.74 7.10 10.06
C VAL A 167 14.38 7.41 8.71
N SER A 168 14.71 6.41 7.89
CA SER A 168 15.27 6.62 6.55
C SER A 168 14.32 7.36 5.61
N PHE A 169 13.01 7.12 5.71
CA PHE A 169 12.02 7.81 4.89
C PHE A 169 11.88 9.29 5.27
N VAL A 170 11.91 9.61 6.56
CA VAL A 170 11.80 10.99 7.05
C VAL A 170 13.06 11.81 6.76
N ASN A 171 14.24 11.17 6.74
CA ASN A 171 15.53 11.83 6.50
C ASN A 171 16.00 11.82 5.03
N SER A 172 15.21 11.28 4.09
CA SER A 172 15.49 11.32 2.64
C SER A 172 14.74 12.47 1.97
#